data_AF-A0A954EXK9-F1
#
_entry.id   AF-A0A954EXK9-F1
#
_cell.length_a   1.000
_cell.length_b   1.000
_cell.length_c   1.000
_cell.angle_alpha   90.00
_cell.angle_beta   90.00
_cell.angle_gamma   90.00
#
_symmetry.space_group_name_H-M   'P 1'
#
loop_
_entity.id
_entity.type
_entity.pdbx_description
1 polymer ?
#
loop_
_entity_poly.entity_id
_entity_poly.type
_entity_poly.pdbx_seq_one_letter_code
_entity_poly.pdbx_strand_id
1 'polypeptide(L)'
;MFQRLDAALAENQPKLYATLQPGRVIPWKEPGQIKHWYRWRDGQSRDSQVTLLGSYHFASYSEARTELQILRRSFIEAPLNALILVALAPQTFSSLPLLTDVAGDGYYFHLRRRTVYYRFKGEQDIDFPRFESFLEFLIELVSQPPRSVGRSAEKEFELLGRFANLNG
;
A
#
# COMPACT_ATOMS: atom_id res chain seq x y z
N MET A 1 9.71 -12.38 8.20
CA MET A 1 9.51 -11.45 7.07
C MET A 1 9.53 -10.00 7.49
N PHE A 2 8.64 -9.53 8.38
CA PHE A 2 8.66 -8.13 8.84
C PHE A 2 10.00 -7.67 9.44
N GLN A 3 10.69 -8.50 10.22
CA GLN A 3 12.05 -8.20 10.70
C GLN A 3 13.06 -7.97 9.58
N ARG A 4 12.93 -8.69 8.45
CA ARG A 4 13.80 -8.50 7.27
C ARG A 4 13.49 -7.18 6.56
N LEU A 5 12.21 -6.83 6.44
CA LEU A 5 11.78 -5.55 5.89
C LEU A 5 12.23 -4.38 6.77
N ASP A 6 12.10 -4.52 8.09
CA ASP A 6 12.56 -3.52 9.07
C ASP A 6 14.08 -3.29 8.95
N ALA A 7 14.87 -4.37 8.90
CA ALA A 7 16.32 -4.29 8.69
C ALA A 7 16.67 -3.66 7.34
N ALA A 8 16.01 -4.07 6.26
CA ALA A 8 16.26 -3.54 4.92
C ALA A 8 15.94 -2.04 4.82
N LEU A 9 14.85 -1.58 5.45
CA LEU A 9 14.50 -0.16 5.55
C LEU A 9 15.52 0.62 6.39
N ALA A 10 15.92 0.09 7.54
CA ALA A 10 16.90 0.74 8.41
C ALA A 10 18.27 0.90 7.73
N GLU A 11 18.70 -0.11 6.97
CA GLU A 11 19.99 -0.12 6.28
C GLU A 11 19.97 0.73 5.00
N ASN A 12 18.97 0.55 4.13
CA ASN A 12 18.98 1.12 2.79
C ASN A 12 18.20 2.43 2.67
N GLN A 13 17.24 2.67 3.57
CA GLN A 13 16.36 3.84 3.54
C GLN A 13 16.25 4.51 4.93
N PRO A 14 17.37 4.86 5.60
CA PRO A 14 17.36 5.28 7.00
C PRO A 14 16.51 6.53 7.28
N LYS A 15 16.46 7.48 6.33
CA LYS A 15 15.62 8.68 6.45
C LYS A 15 14.14 8.33 6.45
N LEU A 16 13.71 7.43 5.56
CA LEU A 16 12.33 6.95 5.49
C LEU A 16 11.99 6.15 6.75
N TYR A 17 12.88 5.24 7.13
CA TYR A 17 12.72 4.41 8.33
C TYR A 17 12.50 5.24 9.60
N ALA A 18 13.24 6.35 9.76
CA ALA A 18 13.09 7.26 10.90
C ALA A 18 11.70 7.94 10.98
N THR A 19 10.95 7.99 9.88
CA THR A 19 9.59 8.57 9.85
C THR A 19 8.49 7.55 10.16
N LEU A 20 8.82 6.26 10.21
CA LEU A 20 7.85 5.20 10.47
C LEU A 20 7.38 5.22 11.92
N GLN A 21 6.07 5.29 12.10
CA GLN A 21 5.45 5.29 13.41
C GLN A 21 5.54 3.90 14.07
N PRO A 22 5.68 3.83 15.40
CA PRO A 22 5.63 2.56 16.11
C PRO A 22 4.29 1.86 15.85
N GLY A 23 4.32 0.53 15.79
CA GLY A 23 3.11 -0.25 15.59
C GLY A 23 2.09 -0.06 16.72
N ARG A 24 0.82 -0.35 16.41
CA ARG A 24 -0.30 -0.14 17.35
C ARG A 24 -1.18 -1.37 17.53
N VAL A 25 -2.05 -1.32 18.53
CA VAL A 25 -3.09 -2.32 18.73
C VAL A 25 -4.20 -2.14 17.69
N ILE A 26 -4.43 -3.20 16.92
CA ILE A 26 -5.46 -3.25 15.86
C ILE A 26 -6.66 -4.07 16.34
N PRO A 27 -7.91 -3.64 16.04
CA PRO A 27 -9.12 -4.37 16.41
C PRO A 27 -9.10 -5.83 15.97
N TRP A 28 -9.64 -6.71 16.82
CA TRP A 28 -9.62 -8.17 16.60
C TRP A 28 -10.28 -8.61 15.29
N LYS A 29 -11.31 -7.87 14.84
CA LYS A 29 -12.09 -8.11 13.62
C LYS A 29 -11.32 -7.90 12.32
N GLU A 30 -10.15 -7.26 12.36
CA GLU A 30 -9.35 -7.05 11.16
C GLU A 30 -8.63 -8.35 10.73
N PRO A 31 -8.39 -8.54 9.41
CA PRO A 31 -7.63 -9.68 8.89
C PRO A 31 -6.25 -9.82 9.55
N GLY A 32 -5.73 -11.05 9.63
CA GLY A 32 -4.43 -11.35 10.25
C GLY A 32 -3.28 -10.52 9.65
N GLN A 33 -3.25 -10.40 8.33
CA GLN A 33 -2.24 -9.65 7.58
C GLN A 33 -2.26 -8.16 7.93
N ILE A 34 -3.45 -7.55 7.96
CA ILE A 34 -3.64 -6.15 8.38
C ILE A 34 -3.21 -5.93 9.82
N LYS A 35 -3.57 -6.85 10.72
CA LYS A 35 -3.11 -6.80 12.11
C LYS A 35 -1.58 -6.84 12.20
N HIS A 36 -0.93 -7.72 11.46
CA HIS A 36 0.53 -7.82 11.48
C HIS A 36 1.21 -6.58 10.86
N TRP A 37 0.68 -6.07 9.74
CA TRP A 37 1.18 -4.87 9.09
C TRP A 37 1.23 -3.67 10.05
N TYR A 38 0.09 -3.30 10.64
CA TYR A 38 0.01 -2.13 11.51
C TYR A 38 0.50 -2.37 12.96
N ARG A 39 0.68 -3.62 13.38
CA ARG A 39 1.42 -3.95 14.63
C ARG A 39 2.92 -3.85 14.45
N TRP A 40 3.44 -4.01 13.23
CA TRP A 40 4.84 -3.77 12.93
C TRP A 40 5.12 -2.26 12.89
N ARG A 41 4.42 -1.50 12.04
CA ARG A 41 4.52 -0.03 11.95
C ARG A 41 3.15 0.57 11.61
N ASP A 42 2.75 1.66 12.26
CA ASP A 42 1.49 2.37 11.95
C ASP A 42 1.68 3.45 10.86
N GLY A 43 2.30 3.06 9.74
CA GLY A 43 2.56 3.98 8.64
C GLY A 43 3.59 5.06 8.98
N GLN A 44 3.45 6.23 8.34
CA GLN A 44 4.27 7.42 8.56
C GLN A 44 3.42 8.58 9.10
N SER A 45 4.07 9.58 9.70
CA SER A 45 3.40 10.86 9.97
C SER A 45 2.92 11.50 8.66
N ARG A 46 1.74 12.12 8.69
CA ARG A 46 1.17 12.85 7.54
C ARG A 46 2.04 14.02 7.09
N ASP A 47 2.81 14.60 8.01
CA ASP A 47 3.71 15.72 7.72
C ASP A 47 5.07 15.27 7.15
N SER A 48 5.29 13.95 7.03
CA SER A 48 6.54 13.41 6.49
C SER A 48 6.70 13.79 5.02
N GLN A 49 7.76 14.52 4.72
CA GLN A 49 8.20 14.81 3.35
C GLN A 49 9.03 13.68 2.74
N VAL A 50 9.39 12.65 3.53
CA VAL A 50 10.18 11.53 3.06
C VAL A 50 9.25 10.44 2.55
N THR A 51 9.42 10.06 1.29
CA THR A 51 8.59 9.05 0.60
C THR A 51 9.45 7.92 0.05
N LEU A 52 8.85 6.74 -0.06
CA LEU A 52 9.45 5.60 -0.75
C LEU A 52 9.41 5.85 -2.26
N LEU A 53 10.56 5.65 -2.93
CA LEU A 53 10.77 5.95 -4.36
C LEU A 53 10.47 7.41 -4.79
N GLY A 54 10.31 8.33 -3.83
CA GLY A 54 9.96 9.72 -4.12
C GLY A 54 8.46 9.98 -4.29
N SER A 55 7.59 8.98 -4.20
CA SER A 55 6.14 9.12 -4.40
C SER A 55 5.29 8.52 -3.29
N TYR A 56 5.65 7.34 -2.78
CA TYR A 56 4.77 6.58 -1.90
C TYR A 56 4.96 6.90 -0.42
N HIS A 57 3.84 7.07 0.27
CA HIS A 57 3.75 7.21 1.71
C HIS A 57 3.14 5.94 2.32
N PHE A 58 3.67 5.49 3.46
CA PHE A 58 3.06 4.39 4.21
C PHE A 58 1.84 4.91 4.97
N ALA A 59 0.65 4.54 4.50
CA ALA A 59 -0.60 4.95 5.12
C ALA A 59 -0.71 4.43 6.55
N SER A 60 -1.08 5.28 7.50
CA SER A 60 -1.44 4.85 8.86
C SER A 60 -2.76 4.09 8.87
N TYR A 61 -3.01 3.29 9.91
CA TYR A 61 -4.29 2.59 10.05
C TYR A 61 -5.47 3.57 10.12
N SER A 62 -5.30 4.70 10.80
CA SER A 62 -6.33 5.75 10.88
C SER A 62 -6.66 6.34 9.52
N GLU A 63 -5.65 6.65 8.71
CA GLU A 63 -5.84 7.19 7.35
C GLU A 63 -6.54 6.17 6.47
N ALA A 64 -6.03 4.93 6.44
CA ALA A 64 -6.61 3.85 5.66
C ALA A 64 -8.08 3.59 5.97
N ARG A 65 -8.47 3.66 7.25
CA ARG A 65 -9.87 3.50 7.67
C ARG A 65 -10.72 4.72 7.38
N THR A 66 -10.16 5.92 7.49
CA THR A 66 -10.85 7.16 7.17
C THR A 66 -11.17 7.22 5.68
N GLU A 67 -10.22 6.88 4.82
CA GLU A 67 -10.43 6.80 3.37
C GLU A 67 -11.55 5.82 3.02
N LEU A 68 -11.50 4.61 3.59
CA LEU A 68 -12.56 3.61 3.40
C LEU A 68 -13.94 4.10 3.89
N GLN A 69 -14.00 4.88 4.97
CA GLN A 69 -15.24 5.47 5.47
C GLN A 69 -15.77 6.58 4.55
N ILE A 70 -14.88 7.44 4.03
CA ILE A 70 -15.24 8.49 3.07
C ILE A 70 -15.82 7.87 1.80
N LEU A 71 -15.16 6.84 1.27
CA LEU A 71 -15.65 6.08 0.11
C LEU A 71 -17.00 5.41 0.38
N ARG A 72 -17.25 4.96 1.60
CA ARG A 72 -18.57 4.38 1.95
C ARG A 72 -19.64 5.46 2.11
N ARG A 73 -19.30 6.63 2.63
CA ARG A 73 -20.23 7.76 2.77
C ARG A 73 -20.63 8.36 1.43
N SER A 74 -19.77 8.28 0.41
CA SER A 74 -20.11 8.77 -0.93
C SER A 74 -21.32 8.06 -1.54
N PHE A 75 -21.65 6.83 -1.13
CA PHE A 75 -22.91 6.17 -1.53
C PHE A 75 -24.16 6.85 -1.00
N ILE A 76 -24.06 7.52 0.13
CA ILE A 76 -25.19 8.22 0.76
C ILE A 76 -25.26 9.64 0.21
N GLU A 77 -24.12 10.32 0.10
CA GLU A 77 -24.05 11.74 -0.24
C GLU A 77 -24.06 12.01 -1.76
N ALA A 78 -23.50 11.10 -2.56
CA ALA A 78 -23.37 11.24 -4.01
C ALA A 78 -23.57 9.88 -4.73
N PRO A 79 -24.79 9.29 -4.66
CA PRO A 79 -25.04 7.91 -5.08
C PRO A 79 -24.70 7.64 -6.55
N LEU A 80 -24.92 8.61 -7.46
CA LEU A 80 -24.55 8.46 -8.87
C LEU A 80 -23.03 8.35 -9.07
N ASN A 81 -22.25 9.20 -8.39
CA ASN A 81 -20.79 9.14 -8.45
C ASN A 81 -20.27 7.84 -7.82
N ALA A 82 -20.88 7.39 -6.72
CA ALA A 82 -20.55 6.13 -6.10
C ALA A 82 -20.86 4.93 -7.00
N LEU A 83 -21.97 4.94 -7.75
CA LEU A 83 -22.30 3.90 -8.73
C LEU A 83 -21.28 3.84 -9.87
N ILE A 84 -20.83 4.98 -10.39
CA ILE A 84 -19.76 5.04 -11.39
C ILE A 84 -18.46 4.47 -10.83
N LEU A 85 -18.09 4.86 -9.60
CA LEU A 85 -16.92 4.31 -8.92
C LEU A 85 -17.04 2.81 -8.67
N VAL A 86 -18.22 2.28 -8.37
CA VAL A 86 -18.44 0.82 -8.24
C VAL A 86 -18.27 0.11 -9.57
N ALA A 87 -18.79 0.69 -10.66
CA ALA A 87 -18.66 0.09 -11.97
C ALA A 87 -17.19 0.05 -12.45
N LEU A 88 -16.42 1.09 -12.15
CA LEU A 88 -15.04 1.24 -12.63
C LEU A 88 -14.00 0.68 -11.67
N ALA A 89 -14.27 0.67 -10.36
CA ALA A 89 -13.29 0.36 -9.32
C ALA A 89 -13.94 -0.34 -8.10
N PRO A 90 -14.65 -1.48 -8.28
CA PRO A 90 -15.47 -2.09 -7.24
C PRO A 90 -14.67 -2.48 -5.99
N GLN A 91 -13.40 -2.83 -6.16
CA GLN A 91 -12.53 -3.27 -5.06
C GLN A 91 -12.19 -2.17 -4.05
N THR A 92 -12.19 -0.90 -4.46
CA THR A 92 -11.84 0.27 -3.63
C THR A 92 -12.65 0.36 -2.34
N PHE A 93 -13.93 -0.03 -2.38
CA PHE A 93 -14.83 0.03 -1.22
C PHE A 93 -14.59 -1.06 -0.16
N SER A 94 -13.67 -1.96 -0.45
CA SER A 94 -13.25 -3.02 0.45
C SER A 94 -11.74 -3.15 0.53
N SER A 95 -11.03 -2.07 0.24
CA SER A 95 -9.57 -2.03 0.27
C SER A 95 -9.07 -1.02 1.29
N LEU A 96 -7.89 -1.32 1.86
CA LEU A 96 -7.15 -0.41 2.73
C LEU A 96 -5.85 -0.03 2.02
N PRO A 97 -5.50 1.26 1.90
CA PRO A 97 -4.18 1.65 1.42
C PRO A 97 -3.10 1.15 2.38
N LEU A 98 -2.04 0.59 1.82
CA LEU A 98 -0.81 0.23 2.54
C LEU A 98 0.31 1.23 2.23
N LEU A 99 0.50 1.51 0.94
CA LEU A 99 1.38 2.55 0.43
C LEU A 99 0.66 3.31 -0.67
N THR A 100 0.62 4.64 -0.60
CA THR A 100 -0.09 5.45 -1.60
C THR A 100 0.66 6.73 -1.90
N ASP A 101 0.55 7.19 -3.13
CA ASP A 101 0.97 8.54 -3.50
C ASP A 101 -0.17 9.56 -3.33
N VAL A 102 0.08 10.81 -3.72
CA VAL A 102 -0.90 11.91 -3.66
C VAL A 102 -2.05 11.77 -4.67
N ALA A 103 -1.87 10.97 -5.72
CA ALA A 103 -2.87 10.72 -6.75
C ALA A 103 -3.81 9.55 -6.41
N GLY A 104 -3.47 8.75 -5.39
CA GLY A 104 -4.18 7.54 -5.01
C GLY A 104 -3.71 6.29 -5.78
N ASP A 105 -2.52 6.36 -6.37
CA ASP A 105 -1.83 5.20 -6.94
C ASP A 105 -0.96 4.54 -5.87
N GLY A 106 -0.78 3.23 -5.97
CA GLY A 106 0.04 2.47 -5.03
C GLY A 106 -0.57 1.12 -4.65
N TYR A 107 -0.30 0.71 -3.41
CA TYR A 107 -0.50 -0.64 -2.92
C TYR A 107 -1.64 -0.70 -1.92
N TYR A 108 -2.62 -1.55 -2.21
CA TYR A 108 -3.85 -1.68 -1.45
C TYR A 108 -4.04 -3.12 -1.00
N PHE A 109 -4.54 -3.31 0.22
CA PHE A 109 -4.97 -4.60 0.73
C PHE A 109 -6.48 -4.78 0.54
N HIS A 110 -6.88 -5.76 -0.25
CA HIS A 110 -8.28 -6.12 -0.44
C HIS A 110 -8.79 -6.97 0.74
N LEU A 111 -9.74 -6.44 1.51
CA LEU A 111 -10.26 -7.08 2.74
C LEU A 111 -10.96 -8.42 2.51
N ARG A 112 -11.75 -8.55 1.43
CA ARG A 112 -12.45 -9.80 1.08
C ARG A 112 -11.54 -10.85 0.47
N ARG A 113 -10.74 -10.48 -0.55
CA ARG A 113 -9.82 -11.41 -1.25
C ARG A 113 -8.59 -11.76 -0.40
N ARG A 114 -8.27 -10.93 0.61
CA ARG A 114 -7.09 -11.03 1.48
C ARG A 114 -5.77 -11.01 0.71
N THR A 115 -5.76 -10.26 -0.39
CA THR A 115 -4.61 -10.07 -1.26
C THR A 115 -4.18 -8.61 -1.26
N VAL A 116 -2.93 -8.36 -1.61
CA VAL A 116 -2.45 -7.02 -1.95
C VAL A 116 -2.53 -6.88 -3.46
N TYR A 117 -2.84 -5.69 -3.93
CA TYR A 117 -2.73 -5.34 -5.34
C TYR A 117 -2.09 -3.97 -5.51
N TYR A 118 -1.42 -3.79 -6.64
CA TYR A 118 -0.99 -2.49 -7.09
C TYR A 118 -2.08 -1.88 -7.98
N ARG A 119 -2.38 -0.61 -7.71
CA ARG A 119 -3.30 0.22 -8.47
C ARG A 119 -2.52 1.31 -9.17
N PHE A 120 -2.80 1.45 -10.45
CA PHE A 120 -2.39 2.58 -11.26
C PHE A 120 -3.61 3.12 -12.01
N LYS A 121 -3.87 4.42 -11.88
CA LYS A 121 -5.09 5.06 -12.35
C LYS A 121 -5.37 4.77 -13.83
N GLY A 122 -6.50 4.09 -14.06
CA GLY A 122 -6.99 3.79 -15.41
C GLY A 122 -6.44 2.50 -16.02
N GLU A 123 -5.61 1.76 -15.29
CA GLU A 123 -5.10 0.46 -15.70
C GLU A 123 -5.69 -0.70 -14.88
N GLN A 124 -5.42 -1.92 -15.33
CA GLN A 124 -5.81 -3.14 -14.63
C GLN A 124 -4.98 -3.29 -13.35
N ASP A 125 -5.64 -3.50 -12.22
CA ASP A 125 -4.96 -3.71 -10.94
C ASP A 125 -4.12 -5.01 -10.98
N ILE A 126 -2.89 -4.94 -10.47
CA ILE A 126 -1.92 -6.04 -10.49
C ILE A 126 -1.93 -6.75 -9.14
N ASP A 127 -2.46 -7.97 -9.10
CA ASP A 127 -2.64 -8.76 -7.87
C ASP A 127 -1.35 -9.47 -7.44
N PHE A 128 -1.00 -9.36 -6.16
CA PHE A 128 0.00 -10.23 -5.53
C PHE A 128 -0.66 -11.57 -5.13
N PRO A 129 -0.03 -12.72 -5.42
CA PRO A 129 -0.61 -14.03 -5.15
C PRO A 129 -0.82 -14.30 -3.65
N ARG A 130 -0.03 -13.66 -2.79
CA ARG A 130 -0.12 -13.72 -1.33
C ARG A 130 0.53 -12.49 -0.71
N PHE A 131 0.21 -12.21 0.56
CA PHE A 131 0.77 -11.08 1.29
C PHE A 131 2.29 -11.17 1.45
N GLU A 132 2.83 -12.38 1.59
CA GLU A 132 4.27 -12.61 1.69
C GLU A 132 5.02 -12.21 0.42
N SER A 133 4.42 -12.40 -0.77
CA SER A 133 5.02 -12.00 -2.05
C SER A 133 5.10 -10.47 -2.14
N PHE A 134 4.11 -9.76 -1.60
CA PHE A 134 4.18 -8.31 -1.46
C PHE A 134 5.30 -7.88 -0.48
N LEU A 135 5.50 -8.60 0.64
CA LEU A 135 6.61 -8.30 1.55
C LEU A 135 7.98 -8.58 0.91
N GLU A 136 8.11 -9.66 0.14
CA GLU A 136 9.33 -9.98 -0.62
C GLU A 136 9.64 -8.91 -1.66
N PHE A 137 8.61 -8.49 -2.41
CA PHE A 137 8.67 -7.36 -3.33
C PHE A 137 9.15 -6.09 -2.63
N LEU A 138 8.53 -5.70 -1.51
CA LEU A 138 8.93 -4.49 -0.78
C LEU A 138 10.37 -4.56 -0.27
N ILE A 139 10.81 -5.73 0.23
CA ILE A 139 12.20 -5.92 0.67
C ILE A 139 13.15 -5.69 -0.51
N GLU A 140 12.88 -6.30 -1.67
CA GLU A 140 13.74 -6.13 -2.84
C GLU A 140 13.72 -4.69 -3.39
N LEU A 141 12.57 -4.02 -3.28
CA LEU A 141 12.39 -2.63 -3.68
C LEU A 141 13.20 -1.66 -2.81
N VAL A 142 13.13 -1.81 -1.47
CA VAL A 142 13.85 -0.92 -0.54
C VAL A 142 15.36 -1.18 -0.54
N SER A 143 15.79 -2.40 -0.86
CA SER A 143 17.20 -2.76 -0.99
C SER A 143 17.85 -2.25 -2.29
N GLN A 144 17.10 -1.59 -3.18
CA GLN A 144 17.71 -0.94 -4.34
C GLN A 144 18.49 0.31 -3.90
N PRO A 145 19.67 0.57 -4.48
CA PRO A 145 20.38 1.82 -4.22
C PRO A 145 19.55 3.02 -4.68
N PRO A 146 19.74 4.22 -4.10
CA PRO A 146 19.07 5.43 -4.54
C PRO A 146 19.31 5.67 -6.05
N ARG A 147 18.23 5.80 -6.82
CA ARG A 147 18.24 6.03 -8.27
C ARG A 147 17.40 7.25 -8.62
N SER A 148 17.52 7.72 -9.87
CA SER A 148 16.59 8.70 -10.43
C SER A 148 15.16 8.15 -10.46
N VAL A 149 14.16 9.04 -10.35
CA VAL A 149 12.73 8.67 -10.30
C VAL A 149 12.32 7.72 -11.44
N GLY A 150 12.73 8.01 -12.68
CA GLY A 150 12.42 7.15 -13.83
C GLY A 150 13.00 5.73 -13.71
N ARG A 151 14.24 5.59 -13.24
CA ARG A 151 14.87 4.26 -13.03
C ARG A 151 14.30 3.51 -11.84
N SER A 152 13.76 4.22 -10.87
CA SER A 152 13.03 3.64 -9.74
C SER A 152 11.69 3.07 -10.20
N ALA A 153 10.95 3.80 -11.05
CA ALA A 153 9.71 3.32 -11.64
C ALA A 153 9.93 2.10 -12.55
N GLU A 154 10.93 2.14 -13.45
CA GLU A 154 11.28 0.98 -14.28
C GLU A 154 11.57 -0.27 -13.44
N LYS A 155 12.31 -0.10 -12.33
CA LYS A 155 12.64 -1.20 -11.43
C LYS A 155 11.42 -1.69 -10.65
N GLU A 156 10.55 -0.79 -10.23
CA GLU A 156 9.27 -1.14 -9.61
C GLU A 156 8.45 -2.04 -10.54
N PHE A 157 8.27 -1.66 -11.81
CA PHE A 157 7.56 -2.48 -12.80
C PHE A 157 8.24 -3.82 -13.08
N GLU A 158 9.58 -3.85 -13.18
CA GLU A 158 10.33 -5.10 -13.32
C GLU A 158 10.08 -6.05 -12.13
N LEU A 159 10.06 -5.52 -10.91
CA LEU A 159 9.80 -6.30 -9.71
C LEU A 159 8.32 -6.73 -9.61
N LEU A 160 7.38 -5.88 -10.01
CA LEU A 160 5.97 -6.26 -10.12
C LEU A 160 5.81 -7.48 -11.05
N GLY A 161 6.54 -7.51 -12.17
CA GLY A 161 6.50 -8.66 -13.08
C GLY A 161 7.10 -9.96 -12.55
N ARG A 162 7.89 -9.90 -11.48
CA ARG A 162 8.45 -11.08 -10.82
C ARG A 162 7.61 -11.58 -9.65
N PHE A 163 7.00 -10.67 -8.90
CA PHE A 163 6.34 -10.98 -7.61
C PHE A 163 4.82 -10.95 -7.66
N ALA A 164 4.23 -10.33 -8.68
CA ALA A 164 2.79 -10.26 -8.85
C ALA A 164 2.34 -11.07 -10.08
N ASN A 165 1.05 -11.38 -10.11
CA ASN A 165 0.44 -12.08 -11.23
C ASN A 165 0.13 -11.06 -12.34
N LEU A 166 1.04 -10.90 -13.30
CA LEU A 166 0.79 -10.10 -14.50
C LEU A 166 -0.12 -10.81 -15.54
N ASN A 167 -0.45 -12.08 -15.30
CA ASN A 167 -1.29 -12.90 -16.18
C ASN A 167 -2.67 -13.09 -15.52
N GLY A 168 -3.49 -12.04 -15.51
CA GLY A 168 -4.89 -12.07 -15.12
C GLY A 168 -5.78 -11.73 -16.29
#